data_AF-A0A0B8P6K5-F1
#
_entry.id   AF-A0A0B8P6K5-F1
#
_cell.length_a   1.000
_cell.length_b   1.000
_cell.length_c   1.000
_cell.angle_alpha   90.00
_cell.angle_beta   90.00
_cell.angle_gamma   90.00
#
_symmetry.space_group_name_H-M   'P 1'
#
loop_
_entity.id
_entity.type
_entity.pdbx_description
1 polymer ?
#
loop_
_entity_poly.entity_id
_entity_poly.type
_entity_poly.pdbx_seq_one_letter_code
_entity_poly.pdbx_strand_id
1 'polypeptide(L)'
;MTDIQYTPVLGDTQSLPDESIGAGTLVPNLHYVHPLQDSKFTLGFTVHSNFGTNVEYDDSFEASRFGGKTYLSSINTGVALAYELTDKINLGIGLDVIYGTGEISRDDALVNIDADGFGIGGNLGITYQINENHKLGFSYRYSQISRLKAA
;
A
#
# COMPACT_ATOMS: atom_id res chain seq x y z
N MET A 1 25.03 -0.43 -3.56
CA MET A 1 26.01 -0.99 -4.48
C MET A 1 25.30 -2.08 -5.25
N THR A 2 24.58 -1.70 -6.30
CA THR A 2 23.87 -2.60 -7.21
C THR A 2 24.74 -2.68 -8.46
N ASP A 3 25.37 -3.83 -8.67
CA ASP A 3 26.26 -4.09 -9.79
C ASP A 3 25.41 -4.29 -11.06
N ILE A 4 25.10 -3.20 -11.77
CA ILE A 4 24.22 -3.22 -12.95
C ILE A 4 25.08 -3.48 -14.19
N GLN A 5 24.79 -4.59 -14.87
CA GLN A 5 25.41 -4.95 -16.15
C GLN A 5 24.38 -4.86 -17.29
N TYR A 6 24.75 -4.20 -18.38
CA TYR A 6 23.91 -4.01 -19.56
C TYR A 6 24.58 -4.65 -20.79
N THR A 7 23.86 -5.53 -21.50
CA THR A 7 24.32 -6.12 -22.77
C THR A 7 23.44 -5.62 -23.91
N PRO A 8 23.95 -4.80 -24.84
CA PRO A 8 23.19 -4.35 -26.00
C PRO A 8 22.94 -5.49 -27.00
N VAL A 9 21.94 -5.32 -27.88
CA VAL A 9 21.56 -6.29 -28.93
C VAL A 9 22.72 -6.57 -29.89
N LEU A 10 23.65 -5.63 -30.03
CA LEU A 10 24.92 -5.78 -30.74
C LEU A 10 26.03 -5.20 -29.87
N GLY A 11 26.93 -6.03 -29.34
CA GLY A 11 28.10 -5.60 -28.57
C GLY A 11 28.33 -6.40 -27.28
N ASP A 12 29.41 -6.07 -26.58
CA ASP A 12 29.80 -6.71 -25.32
C ASP A 12 29.07 -6.09 -24.12
N THR A 13 28.95 -6.87 -23.03
CA THR A 13 28.36 -6.43 -21.76
C THR A 13 29.18 -5.29 -21.15
N GLN A 14 28.50 -4.20 -20.77
CA GLN A 14 29.10 -3.04 -20.11
C GLN A 14 28.62 -2.97 -18.65
N SER A 15 29.52 -2.56 -17.75
CA SER A 15 29.18 -2.29 -16.34
C SER A 15 28.81 -0.82 -16.19
N LEU A 16 27.65 -0.55 -15.60
CA LEU A 16 27.18 0.80 -15.35
C LEU A 16 27.63 1.28 -13.97
N PRO A 17 27.89 2.58 -13.78
CA PRO A 17 28.20 3.14 -12.48
C PRO A 17 27.05 2.90 -11.50
N ASP A 18 27.41 2.85 -10.22
CA ASP A 18 26.53 2.51 -9.11
C ASP A 18 25.49 3.62 -8.89
N GLU A 19 24.21 3.31 -9.10
CA GLU A 19 23.12 4.28 -8.97
C GLU A 19 22.51 4.32 -7.56
N SER A 20 22.18 5.51 -7.08
CA SER A 20 21.49 5.70 -5.80
C SER A 20 19.98 5.65 -5.98
N ILE A 21 19.42 4.45 -5.90
CA ILE A 21 17.96 4.26 -5.95
C ILE A 21 17.39 4.59 -4.56
N GLY A 22 17.07 5.86 -4.33
CA GLY A 22 16.75 6.33 -2.99
C GLY A 22 15.82 7.53 -2.97
N ALA A 23 14.55 7.31 -3.31
CA ALA A 23 13.52 8.31 -3.11
C ALA A 23 12.65 7.89 -1.91
N GLY A 24 12.66 8.68 -0.84
CA GLY A 24 11.92 8.37 0.38
C GLY A 24 10.41 8.33 0.12
N THR A 25 9.71 7.34 0.68
CA THR A 25 8.24 7.30 0.63
C THR A 25 7.66 7.58 2.02
N LEU A 26 6.77 8.56 2.10
CA LEU A 26 6.03 8.84 3.33
C LEU A 26 4.97 7.75 3.55
N VAL A 27 5.08 7.01 4.66
CA VAL A 27 4.14 5.95 5.03
C VAL A 27 3.45 6.35 6.35
N PRO A 28 2.31 7.07 6.31
CA PRO A 28 1.58 7.41 7.52
C PRO A 28 0.97 6.16 8.17
N ASN A 29 0.86 6.18 9.51
CA ASN A 29 0.16 5.16 10.28
C ASN A 29 -0.44 5.77 11.55
N LEU A 30 -1.76 5.89 11.58
CA LEU A 30 -2.54 6.43 12.69
C LEU A 30 -3.75 5.52 12.92
N HIS A 31 -3.99 5.15 14.19
CA HIS A 31 -5.12 4.35 14.60
C HIS A 31 -5.75 4.99 15.83
N TYR A 32 -7.08 5.11 15.82
CA TYR A 32 -7.86 5.61 16.93
C TYR A 32 -8.98 4.62 17.24
N VAL A 33 -9.10 4.23 18.51
CA VAL A 33 -10.11 3.28 18.98
C VAL A 33 -10.84 3.89 20.16
N HIS A 34 -12.16 3.88 20.10
CA HIS A 34 -13.03 4.47 21.11
C HIS A 34 -14.15 3.49 21.50
N PRO A 35 -14.04 2.84 22.66
CA PRO A 35 -15.14 2.09 23.25
C PRO A 35 -16.27 3.05 23.65
N LEU A 36 -17.49 2.77 23.20
CA LEU A 36 -18.65 3.58 23.55
C LEU A 36 -19.12 3.21 24.96
N GLN A 37 -19.08 4.19 25.87
CA GLN A 37 -19.54 4.03 27.25
C GLN A 37 -21.00 3.57 27.27
N ASP A 38 -21.31 2.64 28.18
CA ASP A 38 -22.63 2.01 28.36
C ASP A 38 -23.15 1.19 27.15
N SER A 39 -22.25 0.75 26.28
CA SER A 39 -22.60 -0.13 25.15
C SER A 39 -21.56 -1.21 24.91
N LYS A 40 -21.95 -2.26 24.17
CA LYS A 40 -21.06 -3.32 23.70
C LYS A 40 -20.34 -2.98 22.39
N PHE A 41 -20.37 -1.70 21.99
CA PHE A 41 -19.82 -1.24 20.72
C PHE A 41 -18.48 -0.52 20.92
N THR A 42 -17.58 -0.73 19.97
CA THR A 42 -16.31 -0.01 19.88
C THR A 42 -16.15 0.55 18.48
N LEU A 43 -15.86 1.83 18.39
CA LEU A 43 -15.57 2.51 17.13
C LEU A 43 -14.06 2.52 16.87
N GLY A 44 -13.68 2.36 15.62
CA GLY A 44 -12.31 2.43 15.15
C GLY A 44 -12.20 3.39 13.97
N PHE A 45 -11.11 4.14 13.93
CA PHE A 45 -10.71 4.96 12.79
C PHE A 45 -9.24 4.70 12.50
N THR A 46 -8.89 4.56 11.22
CA THR A 46 -7.52 4.28 10.80
C THR A 46 -7.14 5.15 9.61
N VAL A 47 -5.89 5.62 9.60
CA VAL A 47 -5.24 6.22 8.44
C VAL A 47 -3.89 5.55 8.30
N HIS A 48 -3.69 4.75 7.27
CA HIS A 48 -2.44 4.04 7.05
C HIS A 48 -2.09 4.03 5.57
N SER A 49 -0.87 3.63 5.22
CA SER A 49 -0.47 3.40 3.84
C SER A 49 -0.12 1.93 3.65
N ASN A 50 -0.64 1.31 2.58
CA ASN A 50 -0.36 -0.09 2.22
C ASN A 50 0.79 -0.21 1.22
N PHE A 51 0.91 0.77 0.31
CA PHE A 51 1.93 0.80 -0.73
C PHE A 51 2.72 2.10 -0.62
N GLY A 52 4.04 1.97 -0.59
CA GLY A 52 4.97 3.09 -0.53
C GLY A 52 6.25 2.72 -1.24
N THR A 53 6.16 2.52 -2.56
CA THR A 53 7.29 2.16 -3.41
C THR A 53 7.69 3.40 -4.21
N ASN A 54 8.94 3.80 -4.09
CA ASN A 54 9.49 4.89 -4.87
C ASN A 54 10.86 4.48 -5.37
N VAL A 55 10.96 4.35 -6.68
CA VAL A 55 12.17 3.94 -7.40
C VAL A 55 12.41 5.02 -8.44
N GLU A 56 13.50 5.76 -8.25
CA GLU A 56 13.92 6.83 -9.13
C GLU A 56 15.36 6.53 -9.55
N TYR A 57 15.61 6.57 -10.86
CA TYR A 57 16.94 6.49 -11.46
C TYR A 57 17.32 7.88 -11.94
N ASP A 58 18.61 8.22 -11.90
CA ASP A 58 19.12 9.50 -12.41
C ASP A 58 18.96 9.60 -13.94
N ASP A 59 18.68 10.80 -14.45
CA ASP A 59 18.49 11.10 -15.88
C ASP A 59 19.75 10.77 -16.73
N SER A 60 20.91 10.56 -16.09
CA SER A 60 22.17 10.17 -16.74
C SER A 60 22.41 8.66 -16.86
N PHE A 61 21.42 7.83 -16.49
CA PHE A 61 21.54 6.38 -16.54
C PHE A 61 21.58 5.84 -17.99
N GLU A 62 22.71 5.22 -18.37
CA GLU A 62 22.97 4.80 -19.76
C GLU A 62 22.00 3.73 -20.30
N ALA A 63 21.35 2.96 -19.41
CA ALA A 63 20.28 2.03 -19.78
C ALA A 63 18.90 2.70 -19.64
N SER A 64 18.70 3.85 -20.27
CA SER A 64 17.50 4.71 -20.23
C SER A 64 16.17 4.00 -20.53
N ARG A 65 16.20 2.89 -21.27
CA ARG A 65 15.03 2.01 -21.50
C ARG A 65 14.60 1.23 -20.24
N PHE A 66 15.50 1.04 -19.29
CA PHE A 66 15.29 0.39 -18.00
C PHE A 66 15.36 1.37 -16.81
N GLY A 67 15.92 2.57 -17.02
CA GLY A 67 15.87 3.72 -16.11
C GLY A 67 14.54 4.49 -16.16
N GLY A 68 14.43 5.53 -15.34
CA GLY A 68 13.25 6.39 -15.19
C GLY A 68 12.63 6.33 -13.79
N LYS A 69 11.40 6.82 -13.66
CA LYS A 69 10.70 6.94 -12.37
C LYS A 69 9.56 5.92 -12.26
N THR A 70 9.48 5.25 -11.13
CA THR A 70 8.36 4.38 -10.75
C THR A 70 7.94 4.74 -9.33
N TYR A 71 6.85 5.50 -9.23
CA TYR A 71 6.26 5.90 -7.96
C TYR A 71 4.92 5.19 -7.78
N LEU A 72 4.73 4.51 -6.66
CA LEU A 72 3.46 3.92 -6.27
C LEU A 72 3.23 4.22 -4.80
N SER A 73 2.25 5.07 -4.50
CA SER A 73 1.85 5.41 -3.14
C SER A 73 0.36 5.20 -2.95
N SER A 74 -0.02 4.68 -1.78
CA SER A 74 -1.42 4.62 -1.37
C SER A 74 -1.65 5.21 0.01
N ILE A 75 -2.79 5.84 0.21
CA ILE A 75 -3.31 6.24 1.52
C ILE A 75 -4.67 5.55 1.70
N ASN A 76 -4.79 4.85 2.82
CA ASN A 76 -5.95 4.10 3.23
C ASN A 76 -6.57 4.79 4.43
N THR A 77 -7.82 5.17 4.32
CA THR A 77 -8.61 5.72 5.43
C THR A 77 -9.75 4.77 5.72
N GLY A 78 -9.92 4.39 6.98
CA GLY A 78 -10.84 3.34 7.36
C GLY A 78 -11.64 3.68 8.60
N VAL A 79 -12.89 3.24 8.61
CA VAL A 79 -13.76 3.25 9.79
C VAL A 79 -14.15 1.81 10.12
N ALA A 80 -14.22 1.49 11.40
CA ALA A 80 -14.59 0.17 11.87
C ALA A 80 -15.56 0.27 13.05
N LEU A 81 -16.43 -0.73 13.15
CA LEU A 81 -17.31 -0.95 14.28
C LEU A 81 -17.10 -2.38 14.76
N ALA A 82 -16.78 -2.54 16.03
CA ALA A 82 -16.76 -3.81 16.71
C ALA A 82 -17.92 -3.92 17.69
N TYR A 83 -18.44 -5.13 17.83
CA TYR A 83 -19.52 -5.48 18.74
C TYR A 83 -19.13 -6.72 19.55
N GLU A 84 -19.20 -6.59 20.88
CA GLU A 84 -19.04 -7.71 21.79
C GLU A 84 -20.34 -8.52 21.82
N LEU A 85 -20.34 -9.67 21.12
CA LEU A 85 -21.50 -10.54 21.06
C LEU A 85 -21.69 -11.29 22.39
N THR A 86 -20.59 -11.79 22.95
CA THR A 86 -20.51 -12.45 24.25
C THR A 86 -19.16 -12.16 24.89
N ASP A 87 -18.99 -12.50 26.17
CA ASP A 87 -17.72 -12.36 26.91
C ASP A 87 -16.53 -13.08 26.24
N LYS A 88 -16.79 -13.97 25.27
CA LYS A 88 -15.77 -14.69 24.50
C LYS A 88 -15.74 -14.34 23.02
N ILE A 89 -16.83 -13.82 22.44
CA ILE A 89 -16.93 -13.58 20.99
C ILE A 89 -17.09 -12.09 20.71
N ASN A 90 -16.18 -11.55 19.90
CA ASN A 90 -16.32 -10.21 19.34
C ASN A 90 -16.41 -10.27 17.82
N LEU A 91 -17.31 -9.49 17.24
CA LEU A 91 -17.45 -9.29 15.81
C LEU A 91 -16.96 -7.90 15.45
N GLY A 92 -16.31 -7.77 14.30
CA GLY A 92 -15.84 -6.50 13.76
C GLY A 92 -16.21 -6.39 12.30
N ILE A 93 -16.64 -5.21 11.89
CA ILE A 93 -16.82 -4.85 10.49
C ILE A 93 -16.15 -3.52 10.24
N GLY A 94 -15.63 -3.32 9.04
CA GLY A 94 -15.01 -2.06 8.66
C GLY A 94 -15.11 -1.78 7.18
N LEU A 95 -14.99 -0.50 6.85
CA LEU A 95 -14.97 0.03 5.49
C LEU A 95 -13.73 0.89 5.34
N ASP A 96 -13.07 0.74 4.21
CA ASP A 96 -11.84 1.43 3.88
C ASP A 96 -12.02 2.17 2.55
N VAL A 97 -11.56 3.42 2.47
CA VAL A 97 -11.37 4.17 1.23
C VAL A 97 -9.88 4.25 0.97
N ILE A 98 -9.49 3.81 -0.21
CA ILE A 98 -8.10 3.69 -0.64
C ILE A 98 -7.88 4.69 -1.76
N TYR A 99 -6.95 5.61 -1.59
CA TYR A 99 -6.48 6.46 -2.67
C TYR A 99 -5.09 6.00 -3.07
N GLY A 100 -4.88 5.73 -4.36
CA GLY A 100 -3.62 5.29 -4.92
C GLY A 100 -3.16 6.23 -6.01
N THR A 101 -1.86 6.46 -6.07
CA THR A 101 -1.18 7.22 -7.12
C THR A 101 -0.06 6.36 -7.67
N GLY A 102 0.03 6.29 -9.00
CA GLY A 102 1.01 5.52 -9.72
C GLY A 102 1.59 6.36 -10.86
N GLU A 103 2.89 6.60 -10.83
CA GLU A 103 3.62 7.30 -11.88
C GLU A 103 4.67 6.36 -12.46
N ILE A 104 4.65 6.18 -13.77
CA ILE A 104 5.67 5.43 -14.51
C ILE A 104 6.15 6.33 -15.63
N SER A 105 7.40 6.78 -15.50
CA SER A 105 8.11 7.52 -16.54
C SER A 105 9.34 6.73 -17.01
N ARG A 106 9.61 6.76 -18.32
CA ARG A 106 10.79 6.15 -18.95
C ARG A 106 11.43 7.17 -19.89
N ASP A 107 12.75 7.29 -19.84
CA ASP A 107 13.52 8.35 -20.52
C ASP A 107 13.45 8.31 -22.06
N ASP A 108 13.14 7.16 -22.65
CA ASP A 108 12.99 7.01 -24.12
C ASP A 108 11.65 7.59 -24.65
N ALA A 109 10.92 8.39 -23.86
CA ALA A 109 9.65 9.04 -24.21
C ALA A 109 8.50 8.12 -24.72
N LEU A 110 8.68 6.80 -24.67
CA LEU A 110 7.71 5.82 -25.16
C LEU A 110 6.58 5.53 -24.17
N VAL A 111 6.81 5.76 -22.87
CA VAL A 111 5.84 5.48 -21.81
C VAL A 111 5.94 6.55 -20.71
N ASN A 112 4.93 7.43 -20.68
CA ASN A 112 4.66 8.31 -19.54
C ASN A 112 3.21 8.02 -19.11
N ILE A 113 3.04 7.42 -17.94
CA ILE A 113 1.73 7.05 -17.40
C ILE A 113 1.63 7.65 -16.01
N ASP A 114 0.72 8.60 -15.86
CA ASP A 114 0.23 9.07 -14.58
C ASP A 114 -1.18 8.52 -14.37
N ALA A 115 -1.37 7.81 -13.27
CA ALA A 115 -2.64 7.21 -12.91
C ALA A 115 -2.92 7.41 -11.43
N ASP A 116 -4.04 8.07 -11.14
CA ASP A 116 -4.64 8.12 -9.83
C ASP A 116 -5.93 7.29 -9.80
N GLY A 117 -6.26 6.80 -8.61
CA GLY A 117 -7.46 5.99 -8.44
C GLY A 117 -7.95 5.89 -7.02
N PHE A 118 -9.25 5.65 -6.92
CA PHE A 118 -9.91 5.34 -5.67
C PHE A 118 -10.40 3.89 -5.67
N GLY A 119 -10.18 3.22 -4.56
CA GLY A 119 -10.69 1.90 -4.23
C GLY A 119 -11.55 1.95 -2.97
N ILE A 120 -12.48 1.01 -2.88
CA ILE A 120 -13.29 0.79 -1.68
C ILE A 120 -12.99 -0.62 -1.18
N GLY A 121 -12.63 -0.72 0.09
CA GLY A 121 -12.40 -1.95 0.81
C GLY A 121 -13.46 -2.18 1.87
N GLY A 122 -13.67 -3.44 2.21
CA GLY A 122 -14.43 -3.87 3.37
C GLY A 122 -13.62 -4.88 4.16
N ASN A 123 -13.78 -4.90 5.47
CA ASN A 123 -13.16 -5.91 6.31
C ASN A 123 -14.19 -6.46 7.30
N LEU A 124 -14.06 -7.75 7.59
CA LEU A 124 -14.87 -8.49 8.55
C LEU A 124 -13.90 -9.23 9.48
N GLY A 125 -14.21 -9.22 10.77
CA GLY A 125 -13.39 -9.85 11.80
C GLY A 125 -14.26 -10.57 12.82
N ILE A 126 -13.77 -11.70 13.29
CA ILE A 126 -14.30 -12.38 14.46
C ILE A 126 -13.14 -12.76 15.37
N THR A 127 -13.32 -12.57 16.67
CA THR A 127 -12.38 -13.08 17.65
C THR A 127 -13.09 -13.97 18.65
N TYR A 128 -12.41 -15.03 19.07
CA TYR A 128 -12.87 -15.99 20.05
C TYR A 128 -11.84 -16.14 21.16
N GLN A 129 -12.25 -15.86 22.40
CA GLN A 129 -11.41 -16.03 23.58
C GLN A 129 -11.61 -17.43 24.17
N ILE A 130 -10.57 -18.24 24.12
CA ILE A 130 -10.58 -19.60 24.68
C ILE A 130 -10.50 -19.49 26.21
N ASN A 131 -9.55 -18.69 26.69
CA ASN A 131 -9.31 -18.35 28.09
C ASN A 131 -8.57 -17.01 28.18
N GLU A 132 -8.19 -16.59 29.39
CA GLU A 132 -7.53 -15.30 29.64
C GLU A 132 -6.21 -15.12 28.87
N ASN A 133 -5.54 -16.22 28.50
CA ASN A 133 -4.21 -16.21 27.88
C ASN A 133 -4.23 -16.56 26.38
N HIS A 134 -5.36 -17.05 25.86
CA HIS A 134 -5.48 -17.54 24.48
C HIS A 134 -6.71 -16.95 23.78
N LYS A 135 -6.45 -16.17 22.74
CA LYS A 135 -7.46 -15.59 21.85
C LYS A 135 -7.15 -15.95 20.41
N LEU A 136 -8.16 -16.43 19.70
CA LEU A 136 -8.11 -16.68 18.26
C LEU A 136 -8.80 -15.54 17.53
N GLY A 137 -8.26 -15.15 16.38
CA GLY A 137 -8.82 -14.14 15.51
C GLY A 137 -8.88 -14.65 14.08
N PHE A 138 -10.01 -14.43 13.42
CA PHE A 138 -10.16 -14.62 11.98
C PHE A 138 -10.57 -13.28 11.37
N SER A 139 -9.92 -12.90 10.28
CA SER A 139 -10.25 -11.68 9.55
C SER A 139 -10.30 -11.96 8.07
N TYR A 140 -11.27 -11.36 7.41
CA TYR A 140 -11.45 -11.38 5.97
C TYR A 140 -11.46 -9.94 5.47
N ARG A 141 -10.53 -9.62 4.56
CA ARG A 141 -10.47 -8.31 3.94
C ARG A 141 -10.82 -8.46 2.47
N TYR A 142 -11.78 -7.65 2.04
CA TYR A 142 -12.19 -7.50 0.67
C TYR A 142 -11.72 -6.13 0.16
N SER A 143 -11.22 -6.07 -1.06
CA SER A 143 -10.83 -4.81 -1.69
C SER A 143 -11.25 -4.82 -3.15
N GLN A 144 -12.03 -3.82 -3.56
CA GLN A 144 -12.34 -3.55 -4.96
C GLN A 144 -11.72 -2.21 -5.36
N ILE A 145 -10.94 -2.24 -6.45
CA ILE A 145 -10.45 -1.02 -7.08
C ILE A 145 -11.58 -0.52 -7.98
N SER A 146 -12.14 0.65 -7.67
CA SER A 146 -13.36 1.11 -8.35
C SER A 146 -13.06 1.87 -9.62
N ARG A 147 -11.98 2.67 -9.70
CA ARG A 147 -11.53 3.31 -10.95
C ARG A 147 -10.07 3.73 -10.87
N LEU A 148 -9.30 3.40 -11.91
CA LEU A 148 -8.05 4.08 -12.25
C LEU A 148 -8.36 4.98 -13.45
N LYS A 149 -8.08 6.28 -13.36
CA LYS A 149 -8.06 7.16 -14.53
C LYS A 149 -6.61 7.36 -14.93
N ALA A 150 -6.29 7.07 -16.19
CA ALA A 150 -5.06 7.54 -16.79
C ALA A 150 -5.29 9.00 -17.23
N ALA A 151 -4.36 9.88 -16.88
CA ALA A 151 -4.33 11.27 -17.35
C ALA A 151 -3.73 11.36 -18.76
#